data_AF-A0A971HFC4-F1
#
_entry.id   AF-A0A971HFC4-F1
#
_cell.length_a   1.000
_cell.length_b   1.000
_cell.length_c   1.000
_cell.angle_alpha   90.00
_cell.angle_beta   90.00
_cell.angle_gamma   90.00
#
_symmetry.space_group_name_H-M   'P 1'
#
loop_
_entity.id
_entity.type
_entity.pdbx_description
1 polymer ?
#
loop_
_entity_poly.entity_id
_entity_poly.type
_entity_poly.pdbx_seq_one_letter_code
_entity_poly.pdbx_strand_id
1 'polypeptide(L)' 'MVSEKIRILLIKRKMTMSELADKMETTPQNLSNKLSRDNFTQKEMQSMSRALACKLDISFTLEETGEQV' A
#
# COMPACT_ATOMS: atom_id res chain seq x y z
N MET A 1 6.69 -8.64 2.21
CA MET A 1 6.93 -7.18 2.20
C MET A 1 5.67 -6.43 1.76
N VAL A 2 5.49 -5.16 2.13
CA VAL A 2 4.29 -4.36 1.75
C VAL A 2 4.22 -4.18 0.23
N SER A 3 5.37 -3.98 -0.38
CA SER A 3 5.55 -3.81 -1.83
C SER A 3 5.11 -5.02 -2.65
N GLU A 4 5.33 -6.24 -2.15
CA GLU A 4 4.86 -7.47 -2.82
C GLU A 4 3.33 -7.56 -2.79
N LYS A 5 2.71 -7.22 -1.66
CA LYS A 5 1.24 -7.19 -1.54
C LYS A 5 0.64 -6.19 -2.51
N ILE A 6 1.25 -5.01 -2.66
CA ILE A 6 0.84 -3.99 -3.64
C ILE A 6 0.95 -4.55 -5.07
N ARG A 7 2.06 -5.19 -5.43
CA ARG A 7 2.23 -5.81 -6.76
C ARG A 7 1.16 -6.86 -7.07
N ILE A 8 0.82 -7.70 -6.09
CA ILE A 8 -0.24 -8.70 -6.23
C ILE A 8 -1.61 -8.01 -6.41
N LEU A 9 -1.89 -6.95 -5.64
CA LEU A 9 -3.14 -6.20 -5.74
C LEU A 9 -3.31 -5.53 -7.11
N LEU A 10 -2.24 -4.97 -7.69
CA LEU A 10 -2.26 -4.40 -9.04
C LEU A 10 -2.66 -5.43 -10.09
N ILE A 11 -2.06 -6.61 -10.04
CA ILE A 11 -2.38 -7.72 -10.95
C ILE A 11 -3.85 -8.12 -10.78
N LYS A 12 -4.32 -8.28 -9.54
CA LYS A 12 -5.72 -8.62 -9.23
C LYS A 12 -6.71 -7.56 -9.73
N ARG A 13 -6.32 -6.29 -9.71
CA ARG A 13 -7.15 -5.16 -10.16
C ARG A 13 -6.95 -4.81 -11.63
N LYS A 14 -6.07 -5.51 -12.35
CA LYS A 14 -5.65 -5.17 -13.73
C LYS A 14 -5.27 -3.69 -13.85
N MET A 15 -4.57 -3.17 -12.84
CA MET A 15 -4.15 -1.79 -12.74
C MET A 15 -2.63 -1.70 -12.93
N THR A 16 -2.19 -0.75 -13.74
CA THR A 16 -0.78 -0.46 -13.96
C THR A 16 -0.21 0.43 -12.85
N MET A 17 1.13 0.52 -12.80
CA MET A 17 1.76 1.42 -11.84
C MET A 17 1.53 2.89 -12.11
N SER A 18 1.42 3.26 -13.38
CA SER A 18 1.08 4.63 -13.76
C SER A 18 -0.32 4.99 -13.29
N GLU A 19 -1.31 4.12 -13.50
CA GLU A 19 -2.69 4.35 -13.05
C GLU A 19 -2.80 4.45 -11.52
N LEU A 20 -2.04 3.64 -10.77
CA LEU A 20 -2.01 3.77 -9.31
C LEU A 20 -1.37 5.10 -8.91
N ALA A 21 -0.27 5.50 -9.55
CA ALA A 21 0.40 6.76 -9.27
C ALA A 21 -0.52 7.96 -9.55
N ASP A 22 -1.23 7.94 -10.68
CA ASP A 22 -2.21 8.98 -11.05
C ASP A 22 -3.34 9.06 -10.01
N LYS A 23 -3.89 7.92 -9.57
CA LYS A 23 -4.92 7.87 -8.53
C LYS A 23 -4.43 8.32 -7.14
N MET A 24 -3.13 8.20 -6.89
CA MET A 24 -2.49 8.66 -5.66
C MET A 24 -1.99 10.10 -5.76
N GLU A 25 -2.23 10.78 -6.89
CA GLU A 25 -1.72 12.13 -7.17
C GLU A 25 -0.19 12.21 -6.99
N THR A 26 0.52 11.16 -7.42
CA THR A 26 1.97 11.06 -7.32
C THR A 26 2.59 10.66 -8.65
N THR A 27 3.92 10.79 -8.76
CA THR A 27 4.61 10.38 -9.98
C THR A 27 4.92 8.87 -9.95
N PRO A 28 4.88 8.17 -11.10
CA PRO A 28 5.26 6.76 -11.19
C PRO A 28 6.69 6.48 -10.68
N GLN A 29 7.62 7.42 -10.89
CA GLN A 29 8.98 7.35 -10.36
C GLN A 29 9.02 7.40 -8.82
N ASN A 30 8.25 8.29 -8.19
CA ASN A 30 8.16 8.34 -6.73
C ASN A 30 7.58 7.03 -6.17
N LEU A 31 6.51 6.52 -6.79
CA LEU A 31 5.90 5.25 -6.40
C LEU A 31 6.86 4.06 -6.56
N SER A 32 7.59 4.00 -7.67
CA SER A 32 8.62 2.98 -7.91
C SER A 32 9.75 3.05 -6.87
N ASN A 33 10.22 4.25 -6.54
CA ASN A 33 11.24 4.44 -5.51
C ASN A 33 10.76 3.97 -4.13
N LYS A 34 9.50 4.21 -3.78
CA LYS A 34 8.92 3.74 -2.51
C LYS A 34 8.73 2.23 -2.47
N LEU A 35 8.29 1.63 -3.57
CA LEU A 35 8.22 0.17 -3.71
C LEU A 35 9.61 -0.48 -3.59
N SER A 36 10.66 0.16 -4.10
CA SER A 36 12.02 -0.37 -3.95
C SER A 36 12.56 -0.25 -2.52
N ARG A 37 12.10 0.76 -1.76
CA ARG A 37 12.53 1.00 -0.37
C ARG A 37 11.65 0.29 0.65
N ASP A 38 10.55 -0.34 0.22
CA ASP A 38 9.49 -0.92 1.05
C ASP A 38 9.01 -0.01 2.19
N ASN A 39 9.08 1.30 1.99
CA ASN A 39 8.78 2.30 3.02
C ASN A 39 7.64 3.20 2.59
N PHE A 40 6.45 2.89 3.12
CA PHE A 40 5.22 3.65 2.90
C PHE A 40 4.73 4.23 4.21
N THR A 41 4.30 5.49 4.16
CA THR A 41 3.59 6.07 5.30
C THR A 41 2.16 5.54 5.37
N GLN A 42 1.54 5.60 6.54
CA GLN A 42 0.13 5.20 6.72
C GLN A 42 -0.81 5.94 5.73
N LYS A 43 -0.59 7.24 5.52
CA LYS A 43 -1.38 8.05 4.58
C LYS A 43 -1.31 7.49 3.16
N GLU A 44 -0.13 7.04 2.74
CA GLU A 44 0.06 6.45 1.41
C GLU A 44 -0.58 5.09 1.29
N MET A 45 -0.47 4.24 2.32
CA MET A 45 -1.17 2.97 2.36
C MET A 45 -2.70 3.16 2.29
N GLN A 46 -3.23 4.19 2.94
CA GLN A 46 -4.66 4.55 2.84
C GLN A 46 -5.03 5.12 1.47
N SER A 47 -4.17 5.90 0.82
CA SER A 47 -4.42 6.36 -0.55
C SER A 47 -4.37 5.20 -1.55
N MET A 48 -3.41 4.28 -1.40
CA MET A 48 -3.33 3.05 -2.18
C MET A 48 -4.56 2.19 -1.98
N SER A 49 -5.04 2.02 -0.74
CA SER A 49 -6.21 1.19 -0.47
C SER A 49 -7.48 1.77 -1.10
N ARG A 50 -7.63 3.10 -1.07
CA ARG A 50 -8.69 3.82 -1.79
C ARG A 50 -8.58 3.64 -3.31
N ALA A 51 -7.38 3.81 -3.87
CA ALA A 51 -7.14 3.67 -5.30
C ALA A 51 -7.36 2.22 -5.82
N LEU A 52 -6.97 1.22 -5.02
CA LEU A 52 -7.09 -0.21 -5.33
C LEU A 52 -8.43 -0.81 -4.91
N ALA A 53 -9.34 0.01 -4.36
CA ALA A 53 -10.62 -0.41 -3.79
C ALA A 53 -10.46 -1.63 -2.85
N CYS A 54 -9.56 -1.51 -1.87
CA CYS A 54 -9.33 -2.51 -0.84
C CYS A 54 -9.39 -1.89 0.55
N LYS A 55 -9.67 -2.73 1.54
CA LYS A 55 -9.61 -2.33 2.95
C LYS A 55 -8.17 -2.46 3.44
N LEU A 56 -7.69 -1.45 4.14
CA LEU A 56 -6.43 -1.49 4.87
C LEU A 56 -6.77 -1.70 6.35
N ASP A 57 -6.42 -2.87 6.88
CA ASP A 57 -6.53 -3.18 8.29
C ASP A 57 -5.12 -3.09 8.90
N ILE A 58 -4.95 -2.16 9.85
CA ILE A 58 -3.72 -1.99 10.64
C ILE A 58 -4.10 -2.41 12.06
N SER A 59 -3.47 -3.47 12.57
CA SER A 59 -3.67 -3.98 13.93
C SER A 59 -2.39 -3.82 14.73
N PHE A 60 -2.51 -3.37 15.96
CA PHE A 60 -1.43 -3.41 16.94
C PHE A 60 -1.55 -4.70 17.75
N THR A 61 -0.43 -5.29 18.16
CA THR A 61 -0.43 -6.45 19.04
C THR A 61 0.41 -6.07 20.26
N LEU A 62 -0.20 -6.13 21.45
CA LEU A 62 0.49 -5.88 22.70
C LEU A 62 1.47 -7.02 22.97
N GLU A 63 2.75 -6.71 23.15
CA GLU A 63 3.79 -7.73 23.37
C GLU A 63 3.58 -8.50 24.69
N GLU A 64 2.98 -7.84 25.69
CA GLU A 64 2.79 -8.42 27.03
C GLU A 64 1.61 -9.39 27.11
N THR A 65 0.51 -9.09 26.41
CA THR A 65 -0.75 -9.84 26.52
C THR A 65 -1.11 -10.62 25.27
N GLY A 66 -0.47 -10.33 24.13
CA GLY A 66 -0.83 -10.88 22.83
C GLY A 66 -2.17 -10.36 22.29
N GLU A 67 -2.78 -9.37 22.95
CA GLU A 67 -4.07 -8.81 22.57
C GLU A 67 -3.92 -7.88 21.36
N GLN A 68 -4.88 -7.96 20.43
CA GLN A 68 -4.91 -7.13 19.22
C GLN A 68 -5.83 -5.93 19.41
N VAL A 69 -5.35 -4.73 19.07
CA VAL A 69 -6.06 -3.44 19.16
C VAL A 69 -6.07 -2.74 17.82
#